data_AF-A0A2G9STK8-F1
#
_entry.id   AF-A0A2G9STK8-F1
#
_cell.length_a   1.000
_cell.length_b   1.000
_cell.length_c   1.000
_cell.angle_alpha   90.00
_cell.angle_beta   90.00
_cell.angle_gamma   90.00
#
_symmetry.space_group_name_H-M   'P 1'
#
loop_
_entity.id
_entity.type
_entity.pdbx_description
1 polymer ?
#
loop_
_entity_poly.entity_id
_entity_poly.type
_entity_poly.pdbx_seq_one_letter_code
_entity_poly.pdbx_strand_id
1 'polypeptide(L)'
;MKEVVAAVGWPLTPATLSKEGMNVKGIVPKEGATGWIDRLMITKTSPNVELAHLWIDYITQAENMAKVAEVTNYSVANPSAARYLSPEKLELTQMNNTDYYFERINFWQYVKNRKRYNEVWNEVKGGMQ
;
A
#
# COMPACT_ATOMS: atom_id res chain seq x y z
N MET A 1 24.47 -16.49 -9.21
CA MET A 1 24.64 -15.81 -7.90
C MET A 1 23.35 -15.04 -7.64
N LYS A 2 22.82 -15.01 -6.41
CA LYS A 2 21.64 -14.17 -6.12
C LYS A 2 22.13 -12.77 -5.75
N GLU A 3 21.75 -11.76 -6.53
CA GLU A 3 22.20 -10.36 -6.33
C GLU A 3 21.52 -9.69 -5.12
N VAL A 4 20.30 -10.10 -4.79
CA VAL A 4 19.54 -9.64 -3.61
C VAL A 4 18.84 -10.83 -2.97
N VAL A 5 18.95 -10.97 -1.64
CA VAL A 5 18.32 -12.05 -0.86
C VAL A 5 17.29 -11.57 0.15
N ALA A 6 17.27 -10.27 0.46
CA ALA A 6 16.28 -9.61 1.30
C ALA A 6 16.16 -8.14 0.89
N ALA A 7 14.96 -7.58 0.99
CA ALA A 7 14.69 -6.18 0.70
C ALA A 7 13.52 -5.68 1.57
N VAL A 8 13.50 -4.38 1.84
CA VAL A 8 12.29 -3.70 2.29
C VAL A 8 11.46 -3.38 1.05
N GLY A 9 10.19 -3.78 1.06
CA GLY A 9 9.31 -3.63 -0.10
C GLY A 9 7.85 -3.59 0.31
N TRP A 10 7.00 -3.44 -0.68
CA TRP A 10 5.55 -3.34 -0.48
C TRP A 10 4.87 -4.69 -0.75
N PRO A 11 3.65 -4.94 -0.22
CA PRO A 11 2.92 -6.20 -0.43
C PRO A 11 2.75 -6.61 -1.91
N LEU A 12 2.71 -5.65 -2.83
CA LEU A 12 2.69 -5.91 -4.26
C LEU A 12 3.93 -6.67 -4.75
N THR A 13 5.11 -6.40 -4.20
CA THR A 13 6.39 -6.98 -4.64
C THR A 13 6.43 -8.51 -4.51
N PRO A 14 6.20 -9.12 -3.32
CA PRO A 14 6.21 -10.57 -3.20
C PRO A 14 5.10 -11.24 -4.02
N ALA A 15 3.94 -10.59 -4.18
CA ALA A 15 2.86 -11.11 -5.02
C ALA A 15 3.27 -11.19 -6.51
N THR A 16 3.89 -10.14 -7.05
CA THR A 16 4.37 -10.10 -8.44
C THR A 16 5.48 -11.12 -8.67
N LEU A 17 6.50 -11.13 -7.81
CA LEU A 17 7.65 -12.04 -7.97
C LEU A 17 7.24 -13.52 -7.81
N SER A 18 6.27 -13.82 -6.94
CA SER A 18 5.75 -15.19 -6.80
C SER A 18 5.02 -15.65 -8.06
N LYS A 19 4.28 -14.76 -8.74
CA LYS A 19 3.65 -15.05 -10.04
C LYS A 19 4.68 -15.32 -11.14
N GLU A 20 5.85 -14.71 -11.06
CA GLU A 20 6.99 -14.94 -11.95
C GLU A 20 7.78 -16.22 -11.59
N GLY A 21 7.32 -17.00 -10.61
CA GLY A 21 7.95 -18.27 -10.20
C GLY A 21 9.10 -18.11 -9.20
N MET A 22 9.32 -16.91 -8.65
CA MET A 22 10.33 -16.71 -7.62
C MET A 22 9.82 -17.15 -6.24
N ASN A 23 10.64 -17.90 -5.51
CA ASN A 23 10.33 -18.28 -4.13
C ASN A 23 10.68 -17.12 -3.17
N VAL A 24 9.74 -16.19 -3.01
CA VAL A 24 9.84 -15.04 -2.09
C VAL A 24 8.70 -15.03 -1.10
N LYS A 25 8.91 -14.44 0.08
CA LYS A 25 7.89 -14.28 1.11
C LYS A 25 7.96 -12.87 1.71
N GLY A 26 6.79 -12.27 1.93
CA GLY A 26 6.66 -11.09 2.76
C GLY A 26 6.58 -11.48 4.23
N ILE A 27 7.22 -10.71 5.10
CA ILE A 27 7.14 -10.89 6.56
C ILE A 27 6.82 -9.56 7.23
N VAL A 28 5.96 -9.58 8.24
CA VAL A 28 5.79 -8.47 9.19
C VAL A 28 6.71 -8.73 10.39
N PRO A 29 7.72 -7.88 10.66
CA PRO A 29 8.61 -8.05 11.81
C PRO A 29 7.86 -8.04 13.15
N LYS A 30 8.45 -8.64 14.19
CA LYS A 30 7.83 -8.71 15.53
C LYS A 30 7.66 -7.33 16.17
N GLU A 31 8.50 -6.37 15.80
CA GLU A 31 8.44 -4.96 16.20
C GLU A 31 7.31 -4.19 15.47
N GLY A 32 6.67 -4.83 14.50
CA GLY A 32 5.67 -4.24 13.62
C GLY A 32 6.24 -3.81 12.27
N ALA A 33 5.36 -3.32 11.42
CA ALA A 33 5.68 -2.77 10.11
C ALA A 33 5.28 -1.30 10.02
N THR A 34 5.87 -0.57 9.08
CA THR A 34 5.41 0.78 8.76
C THR A 34 4.12 0.72 7.94
N GLY A 35 3.20 1.68 8.13
CA GLY A 35 1.98 1.76 7.32
C GLY A 35 1.62 3.17 6.88
N TRP A 36 0.86 3.24 5.81
CA TRP A 36 0.41 4.45 5.14
C TRP A 36 -1.01 4.26 4.60
N ILE A 37 -1.67 5.37 4.27
CA ILE A 37 -2.99 5.37 3.63
C ILE A 37 -2.93 6.41 2.51
N ASP A 38 -3.04 5.93 1.27
CA ASP A 38 -3.15 6.79 0.10
C ASP A 38 -4.59 7.30 -0.04
N ARG A 39 -4.75 8.59 -0.32
CA ARG A 39 -6.04 9.25 -0.43
C ARG A 39 -6.14 10.01 -1.74
N LEU A 40 -7.30 9.93 -2.36
CA LEU A 40 -7.66 10.75 -3.53
C LEU A 40 -7.96 12.16 -3.06
N MET A 41 -7.39 13.16 -3.74
CA MET A 41 -7.54 14.58 -3.40
C MET A 41 -7.87 15.39 -4.65
N ILE A 42 -8.78 16.35 -4.53
CA ILE A 42 -9.07 17.33 -5.57
C ILE A 42 -8.20 18.56 -5.30
N THR A 43 -7.42 19.00 -6.30
CA THR A 43 -6.58 20.19 -6.16
C THR A 43 -7.43 21.47 -6.19
N LYS A 44 -7.01 22.51 -5.46
CA LYS A 44 -7.71 23.81 -5.40
C LYS A 44 -7.90 24.45 -6.78
N THR A 45 -6.99 24.17 -7.72
CA THR A 45 -6.98 24.75 -9.07
C THR A 45 -7.53 23.80 -10.13
N SER A 46 -8.21 22.72 -9.74
CA SER A 46 -8.79 21.78 -10.70
C SER A 46 -9.82 22.50 -11.58
N PRO A 47 -9.70 22.45 -12.92
CA PRO A 47 -10.68 23.04 -13.82
C PRO A 47 -11.97 22.22 -13.92
N ASN A 48 -11.99 20.99 -13.40
CA ASN A 48 -13.08 20.01 -13.55
C ASN A 48 -13.47 19.40 -12.19
N VAL A 49 -13.86 20.24 -11.22
CA VAL A 49 -14.18 19.81 -9.84
C VAL A 49 -15.37 18.83 -9.83
N GLU A 50 -16.43 19.10 -10.61
CA GLU A 50 -17.61 18.24 -10.68
C GLU A 50 -17.27 16.84 -11.19
N LEU A 51 -16.50 16.74 -12.28
CA LEU A 51 -16.05 15.45 -12.81
C LEU A 51 -15.16 14.70 -11.82
N ALA A 52 -14.30 15.41 -11.09
CA ALA A 52 -13.47 14.80 -10.06
C ALA A 52 -14.32 14.21 -8.92
N HIS A 53 -15.39 14.89 -8.50
CA HIS A 53 -16.35 14.35 -7.54
C HIS A 53 -17.05 13.10 -8.07
N LEU A 54 -17.55 13.13 -9.31
CA LEU A 54 -18.18 11.97 -9.94
C LEU A 54 -17.23 10.78 -10.05
N TRP A 55 -15.96 11.03 -10.36
CA TRP A 55 -14.95 9.98 -10.42
C TRP A 55 -14.62 9.40 -9.03
N ILE A 56 -14.53 10.24 -8.00
CA ILE A 56 -14.32 9.76 -6.61
C ILE A 56 -15.52 8.92 -6.15
N ASP A 57 -16.75 9.35 -6.45
CA ASP A 57 -17.96 8.56 -6.15
C ASP A 57 -17.91 7.21 -6.87
N TYR A 58 -17.63 7.21 -8.18
CA TYR A 58 -17.50 5.99 -8.97
C TYR A 58 -16.43 5.04 -8.41
N ILE A 59 -15.19 5.50 -8.20
CA ILE A 59 -14.08 4.63 -7.82
C ILE A 59 -14.26 4.06 -6.41
N THR A 60 -14.98 4.74 -5.51
CA THR A 60 -15.21 4.29 -4.13
C THR A 60 -16.32 3.25 -3.99
N GLN A 61 -17.10 2.99 -5.04
CA GLN A 61 -18.08 1.90 -5.07
C GLN A 61 -17.41 0.55 -4.82
N ALA A 62 -18.11 -0.35 -4.14
CA ALA A 62 -17.56 -1.64 -3.68
C ALA A 62 -17.01 -2.50 -4.84
N GLU A 63 -17.73 -2.59 -5.95
CA GLU A 63 -17.28 -3.36 -7.12
C GLU A 63 -16.03 -2.74 -7.78
N ASN A 64 -15.96 -1.41 -7.83
CA ASN A 64 -14.83 -0.71 -8.45
C ASN A 64 -13.59 -0.76 -7.58
N MET A 65 -13.73 -0.63 -6.26
CA MET A 65 -12.65 -0.89 -5.32
C MET A 65 -12.18 -2.35 -5.37
N ALA A 66 -13.07 -3.32 -5.61
CA ALA A 66 -12.66 -4.71 -5.81
C ALA A 66 -11.77 -4.85 -7.06
N LYS A 67 -12.10 -4.17 -8.17
CA LYS A 67 -11.25 -4.12 -9.37
C LYS A 67 -9.87 -3.50 -9.07
N VAL A 68 -9.80 -2.49 -8.20
CA VAL A 68 -8.52 -1.92 -7.74
C VAL A 68 -7.72 -2.95 -6.93
N ALA A 69 -8.35 -3.65 -6.00
CA ALA A 69 -7.71 -4.71 -5.21
C ALA A 69 -7.22 -5.88 -6.10
N GLU A 70 -7.96 -6.23 -7.15
CA GLU A 70 -7.58 -7.25 -8.13
C GLU A 70 -6.25 -6.95 -8.84
N VAL A 71 -6.01 -5.68 -9.18
CA VAL A 71 -4.78 -5.28 -9.86
C VAL A 71 -3.63 -5.05 -8.87
N THR A 72 -3.92 -4.38 -7.76
CA THR A 72 -2.88 -3.81 -6.89
C THR A 72 -2.48 -4.71 -5.73
N ASN A 73 -3.31 -5.70 -5.38
CA ASN A 73 -3.15 -6.57 -4.21
C ASN A 73 -3.12 -5.83 -2.86
N TYR A 74 -3.50 -4.56 -2.80
CA TYR A 74 -3.67 -3.84 -1.54
C TYR A 74 -5.08 -4.02 -0.98
N SER A 75 -5.18 -3.93 0.34
CA SER A 75 -6.47 -3.69 0.99
C SER A 75 -7.03 -2.34 0.54
N VAL A 76 -8.34 -2.31 0.24
CA VAL A 76 -9.04 -1.10 -0.18
C VAL A 76 -9.89 -0.52 0.95
N ALA A 77 -10.20 0.77 0.86
CA ALA A 77 -10.89 1.50 1.92
C ALA A 77 -12.38 1.13 2.08
N ASN A 78 -12.99 0.51 1.06
CA ASN A 78 -14.38 0.08 1.13
C ASN A 78 -14.44 -1.42 1.51
N PRO A 79 -14.82 -1.77 2.75
CA PRO A 79 -14.87 -3.17 3.19
C PRO A 79 -15.89 -4.00 2.41
N SER A 80 -16.92 -3.37 1.84
CA SER A 80 -17.90 -4.08 1.00
C SER A 80 -17.31 -4.61 -0.29
N ALA A 81 -16.11 -4.18 -0.71
CA ALA A 81 -15.42 -4.73 -1.86
C ALA A 81 -15.07 -6.22 -1.69
N ALA A 82 -14.90 -6.69 -0.44
CA ALA A 82 -14.58 -8.08 -0.12
C ALA A 82 -15.56 -9.10 -0.74
N ARG A 83 -16.84 -8.74 -0.90
CA ARG A 83 -17.86 -9.62 -1.49
C ARG A 83 -17.65 -9.93 -2.97
N TYR A 84 -16.80 -9.16 -3.66
CA TYR A 84 -16.49 -9.31 -5.08
C TYR A 84 -15.13 -9.99 -5.33
N LEU A 85 -14.38 -10.30 -4.27
CA LEU A 85 -13.04 -10.88 -4.37
C LEU A 85 -13.09 -12.40 -4.19
N SER A 86 -12.19 -13.12 -4.88
CA SER A 86 -12.00 -14.55 -4.64
C SER A 86 -11.40 -14.80 -3.24
N PRO A 87 -11.55 -16.01 -2.67
CA PRO A 87 -10.90 -16.36 -1.40
C PRO A 87 -9.38 -16.12 -1.40
N GLU A 88 -8.70 -16.49 -2.51
CA GLU A 88 -7.28 -16.22 -2.71
C GLU A 88 -6.97 -14.73 -2.66
N LYS A 89 -7.79 -13.90 -3.31
CA LYS A 89 -7.58 -12.46 -3.33
C LYS A 89 -7.87 -11.83 -1.97
N LEU A 90 -8.87 -12.31 -1.24
CA LEU A 90 -9.16 -11.87 0.13
C LEU A 90 -7.97 -12.11 1.06
N GLU A 91 -7.33 -13.27 0.95
CA GLU A 91 -6.11 -13.58 1.67
C GLU A 91 -4.95 -12.68 1.21
N LEU A 92 -4.74 -12.52 -0.09
CA LEU A 92 -3.63 -11.72 -0.61
C LEU A 92 -3.73 -10.23 -0.24
N THR A 93 -4.94 -9.67 -0.32
CA THR A 93 -5.25 -8.27 0.03
C THR A 93 -5.47 -8.08 1.52
N GLN A 94 -5.59 -9.17 2.29
CA GLN A 94 -5.78 -9.21 3.73
C GLN A 94 -7.10 -8.55 4.19
N MET A 95 -8.06 -8.41 3.27
CA MET A 95 -9.37 -7.83 3.57
C MET A 95 -10.24 -8.71 4.47
N ASN A 96 -9.90 -10.00 4.61
CA ASN A 96 -10.52 -10.92 5.57
C ASN A 96 -9.82 -10.96 6.93
N ASN A 97 -8.71 -10.25 7.10
CA ASN A 97 -7.88 -10.27 8.30
C ASN A 97 -7.23 -8.89 8.55
N THR A 98 -8.04 -7.83 8.47
CA THR A 98 -7.54 -6.46 8.62
C THR A 98 -6.92 -6.21 9.99
N ASP A 99 -7.48 -6.80 11.05
CA ASP A 99 -7.04 -6.59 12.43
C ASP A 99 -5.58 -7.01 12.65
N TYR A 100 -5.14 -8.11 12.00
CA TYR A 100 -3.76 -8.58 12.09
C TYR A 100 -2.75 -7.47 11.72
N TYR A 101 -3.05 -6.68 10.69
CA TYR A 101 -2.18 -5.58 10.26
C TYR A 101 -2.39 -4.33 11.09
N PHE A 102 -3.63 -3.94 11.40
CA PHE A 102 -3.89 -2.72 12.17
C PHE A 102 -3.27 -2.77 13.58
N GLU A 103 -3.16 -3.95 14.19
CA GLU A 103 -2.46 -4.13 15.47
C GLU A 103 -0.92 -4.06 15.37
N ARG A 104 -0.36 -4.27 14.17
CA ARG A 104 1.10 -4.41 13.95
C ARG A 104 1.68 -3.28 13.10
N ILE A 105 0.84 -2.39 12.59
CA ILE A 105 1.24 -1.27 11.75
C ILE A 105 1.44 -0.03 12.60
N ASN A 106 2.63 0.57 12.45
CA ASN A 106 2.91 1.92 12.89
C ASN A 106 2.64 2.90 11.74
N PHE A 107 1.53 3.63 11.82
CA PHE A 107 1.15 4.59 10.79
C PHE A 107 2.12 5.78 10.75
N TRP A 108 2.48 6.20 9.53
CA TRP A 108 3.25 7.41 9.31
C TRP A 108 2.59 8.62 9.96
N GLN A 109 3.39 9.32 10.76
CA GLN A 109 3.00 10.54 11.45
C GLN A 109 3.57 11.77 10.73
N TYR A 110 2.99 12.93 11.02
CA TYR A 110 3.57 14.19 10.57
C TYR A 110 4.98 14.37 11.14
N VAL A 111 5.95 14.61 10.27
CA VAL A 111 7.34 14.83 10.65
C VAL A 111 7.55 16.30 10.98
N LYS A 112 7.65 16.61 12.28
CA LYS A 112 7.80 17.99 12.80
C LYS A 112 9.00 18.73 12.21
N ASN A 113 10.14 18.06 12.05
CA ASN A 113 11.34 18.62 11.44
C ASN A 113 11.70 17.90 10.13
N ARG A 114 10.91 18.15 9.08
CA ARG A 114 11.11 17.52 7.76
C ARG A 114 12.49 17.82 7.17
N LYS A 115 13.04 19.02 7.42
CA LYS A 115 14.36 19.41 6.94
C LYS A 115 15.44 18.47 7.50
N ARG A 116 15.51 18.30 8.82
CA ARG A 116 16.49 17.39 9.43
C ARG A 116 16.30 15.94 8.99
N TYR A 117 15.05 15.48 8.87
CA TYR A 117 14.75 14.15 8.35
C TYR A 117 15.36 13.93 6.96
N ASN A 118 15.20 14.90 6.06
CA ASN A 118 15.74 14.83 4.70
C ASN A 118 17.27 14.90 4.67
N GLU A 119 17.88 15.71 5.54
CA GLU A 119 19.35 15.77 5.70
C GLU A 119 19.92 14.41 6.07
N VAL A 120 19.38 13.77 7.12
CA VAL A 120 19.79 12.42 7.54
C VAL A 120 19.58 11.40 6.42
N TRP A 121 18.44 11.45 5.73
CA TRP A 121 18.18 10.55 4.61
C TRP A 121 19.21 10.68 3.48
N ASN A 122 19.64 11.91 3.20
CA ASN A 122 20.66 12.17 2.18
C ASN A 122 22.07 11.79 2.66
N GLU A 123 22.40 12.02 3.94
CA GLU A 123 23.65 11.54 4.56
C GLU A 123 23.78 10.02 4.42
N VAL A 124 22.73 9.26 4.76
CA VAL A 124 22.70 7.80 4.67
C VAL A 124 22.88 7.33 3.22
N LYS A 125 22.15 7.91 2.26
CA LYS A 125 22.28 7.53 0.84
C LYS A 125 23.62 7.93 0.23
N GLY A 126 24.17 9.09 0.62
CA GLY A 126 25.39 9.65 0.06
C GLY A 126 26.66 9.05 0.66
N GLY A 127 26.62 8.63 1.93
CA GLY A 127 27.75 8.00 2.62
C GLY A 127 27.99 6.52 2.30
N MET A 128 27.19 5.93 1.41
CA MET A 128 27.36 4.55 0.92
C MET A 128 28.10 4.48 -0.44
N GLN A 129 28.86 5.52 -0.81
CA GLN A 129 29.83 5.47 -1.91
C GLN A 129 31.21 5.04 -1.43
#